data_AF-A0A358D5J7-F1
#
_entry.id   AF-A0A358D5J7-F1
#
_cell.length_a   1.000
_cell.length_b   1.000
_cell.length_c   1.000
_cell.angle_alpha   90.00
_cell.angle_beta   90.00
_cell.angle_gamma   90.00
#
_symmetry.space_group_name_H-M   'P 1'
#
loop_
_entity.id
_entity.type
_entity.pdbx_description
1 polymer ?
#
loop_
_entity_poly.entity_id
_entity_poly.type
_entity_poly.pdbx_seq_one_letter_code
_entity_poly.pdbx_strand_id
1 'polypeptide(L)'
;MSTTPPVVLFVCVHNAGRSQIAAGYLQALAGDRVEVRSAGSQPKDQINPVAVQVMAEEGIDIANNAPKVLTVQSVQESDVVITMGCGDACP
;
A
#
# COMPACT_ATOMS: atom_id res chain seq x y z
N MET A 1 -3.43 -12.68 -23.21
CA MET A 1 -3.50 -11.64 -22.16
C MET A 1 -3.66 -12.36 -20.84
N SER A 2 -2.86 -12.03 -19.82
CA SER A 2 -2.96 -12.68 -18.51
C SER A 2 -4.38 -12.52 -17.95
N THR A 3 -4.95 -13.60 -17.43
CA THR A 3 -6.33 -13.64 -16.91
C THR A 3 -6.45 -13.13 -15.48
N THR A 4 -5.33 -12.74 -14.86
CA THR A 4 -5.26 -12.28 -13.47
C THR A 4 -5.09 -10.75 -13.43
N PRO A 5 -5.77 -10.02 -12.52
CA PRO A 5 -5.54 -8.60 -12.33
C PRO A 5 -4.06 -8.32 -12.02
N PRO A 6 -3.47 -7.25 -12.59
CA PRO A 6 -2.11 -6.85 -12.23
C PRO A 6 -2.04 -6.50 -10.74
N VAL A 7 -0.90 -6.80 -10.14
CA VAL A 7 -0.62 -6.56 -8.72
C VAL A 7 0.25 -5.31 -8.58
N VAL A 8 -0.21 -4.33 -7.79
CA VAL A 8 0.52 -3.08 -7.52
C VAL A 8 0.88 -2.99 -6.04
N LEU A 9 2.17 -2.82 -5.74
CA LEU A 9 2.68 -2.68 -4.38
C LEU A 9 3.19 -1.26 -4.11
N PHE A 10 2.61 -0.60 -3.11
CA PHE A 10 3.12 0.67 -2.58
C PHE A 10 4.03 0.46 -1.36
N VAL A 11 5.22 1.04 -1.38
CA VAL A 11 6.23 0.86 -0.33
C VAL A 11 6.60 2.21 0.29
N CYS A 12 6.48 2.33 1.61
CA CYS A 12 7.09 3.44 2.36
C CYS A 12 7.83 2.94 3.59
N VAL A 13 8.35 3.80 4.47
CA VAL A 13 9.11 3.33 5.64
C VAL A 13 8.19 2.58 6.62
N HIS A 14 7.15 3.25 7.11
CA HIS A 14 6.35 2.75 8.23
C HIS A 14 5.09 1.96 7.87
N ASN A 15 4.73 1.90 6.58
CA ASN A 15 3.45 1.38 6.10
C ASN A 15 2.21 1.87 6.87
N ALA A 16 2.28 3.09 7.41
CA ALA A 16 1.24 3.68 8.25
C ALA A 16 0.65 4.98 7.68
N GLY A 17 1.20 5.50 6.58
CA GLY A 17 0.80 6.79 5.99
C GLY A 17 0.80 6.75 4.48
N ARG A 18 1.87 7.25 3.85
CA ARG A 18 1.97 7.41 2.37
C ARG A 18 1.51 6.18 1.58
N SER A 19 2.05 5.01 1.87
CA SER A 19 1.69 3.78 1.14
C SER A 19 0.26 3.30 1.42
N GLN A 20 -0.30 3.59 2.59
CA GLN A 20 -1.68 3.24 2.94
C GLN A 20 -2.67 4.16 2.23
N ILE A 21 -2.37 5.46 2.20
CA ILE A 21 -3.12 6.48 1.44
C ILE A 21 -3.12 6.12 -0.05
N ALA A 22 -1.94 5.85 -0.63
CA ALA A 22 -1.82 5.51 -2.03
C ALA A 22 -2.57 4.22 -2.39
N ALA A 23 -2.47 3.19 -1.54
CA ALA A 23 -3.20 1.94 -1.73
C ALA A 23 -4.72 2.16 -1.64
N GLY A 24 -5.20 2.93 -0.66
CA GLY A 24 -6.62 3.26 -0.52
C GLY A 24 -7.19 3.96 -1.75
N TYR A 25 -6.48 4.98 -2.27
CA TYR A 25 -6.89 5.65 -3.50
C TYR A 25 -6.90 4.73 -4.71
N LEU A 26 -5.84 3.94 -4.91
CA LEU A 26 -5.80 3.04 -6.07
C LEU A 26 -6.93 2.01 -6.00
N GLN A 27 -7.22 1.45 -4.83
CA GLN A 27 -8.33 0.53 -4.66
C GLN A 27 -9.68 1.18 -4.99
N ALA A 28 -9.91 2.40 -4.49
CA ALA A 28 -11.15 3.15 -4.76
C ALA A 28 -11.33 3.50 -6.24
N LEU A 29 -10.25 3.81 -6.95
CA LEU A 29 -10.28 4.22 -8.36
C LEU A 29 -10.27 3.04 -9.34
N ALA A 30 -9.53 1.97 -9.02
CA ALA A 30 -9.34 0.83 -9.90
C ALA A 30 -10.40 -0.25 -9.70
N GLY A 31 -10.96 -0.39 -8.49
CA GLY A 31 -11.81 -1.52 -8.13
C GLY A 31 -11.07 -2.85 -8.35
N ASP A 32 -11.80 -3.86 -8.83
CA ASP A 32 -11.27 -5.22 -9.02
C ASP A 32 -10.34 -5.37 -10.25
N ARG A 33 -10.04 -4.27 -10.94
CA ARG A 33 -9.12 -4.28 -12.09
C ARG A 33 -7.66 -4.43 -11.71
N VAL A 34 -7.33 -4.22 -10.43
CA VAL A 34 -5.97 -4.25 -9.89
C VAL A 34 -6.02 -4.86 -8.50
N GLU A 35 -5.08 -5.74 -8.19
CA GLU A 35 -4.83 -6.15 -6.81
C GLU A 35 -3.89 -5.14 -6.15
N VAL A 36 -4.36 -4.45 -5.11
CA VAL A 36 -3.60 -3.38 -4.46
C VAL A 36 -2.98 -3.87 -3.15
N ARG A 37 -1.66 -3.73 -3.02
CA ARG A 37 -0.89 -4.08 -1.83
C ARG A 37 -0.13 -2.88 -1.30
N SER A 38 0.19 -2.91 -0.01
CA SER A 38 1.16 -1.97 0.56
C SER A 38 2.03 -2.66 1.62
N ALA A 39 3.27 -2.18 1.75
CA ALA A 39 4.22 -2.68 2.73
C ALA A 39 5.17 -1.57 3.22
N GLY A 40 6.01 -1.89 4.19
CA GLY A 40 7.03 -0.98 4.69
C GLY A 40 8.28 -1.65 5.22
N SER A 41 9.40 -0.96 5.11
CA SER A 41 10.71 -1.47 5.56
C SER A 41 10.85 -1.51 7.07
N GLN A 42 10.13 -0.64 7.79
CA GLN A 42 10.09 -0.55 9.25
C GLN A 42 8.65 -0.28 9.71
N PRO A 43 7.73 -1.24 9.61
CA PRO A 43 6.32 -1.03 9.91
C PRO A 43 6.09 -0.53 11.34
N LYS A 44 5.09 0.35 11.51
CA LYS A 44 4.57 0.71 12.83
C LYS A 44 3.47 -0.27 13.26
N ASP A 45 3.04 -0.17 14.51
CA ASP A 45 1.98 -1.05 15.05
C ASP A 45 0.58 -0.71 14.53
N GLN A 46 0.38 0.53 14.05
CA GLN A 46 -0.92 1.02 13.61
C GLN A 46 -0.79 2.03 12.46
N ILE A 47 -1.88 2.18 11.72
CA ILE A 47 -2.06 3.26 10.73
C ILE A 47 -2.01 4.61 11.44
N ASN A 48 -1.43 5.61 10.78
CA ASN A 48 -1.42 6.98 11.27
C ASN A 48 -2.87 7.48 11.36
N PRO A 49 -3.36 7.89 12.55
CA PRO A 49 -4.72 8.39 12.71
C PRO A 49 -5.07 9.56 11.78
N VAL A 50 -4.09 10.42 11.47
CA VAL A 50 -4.29 11.52 10.51
C VAL A 50 -4.54 10.98 9.10
N ALA A 51 -3.84 9.91 8.70
CA ALA A 51 -4.09 9.27 7.41
C ALA A 51 -5.50 8.66 7.35
N VAL A 52 -5.95 8.03 8.43
CA VAL A 52 -7.33 7.51 8.53
C VAL A 52 -8.34 8.66 8.38
N GLN A 53 -8.14 9.76 9.12
CA GLN A 53 -9.03 10.92 9.08
C GLN A 53 -9.16 11.51 7.67
N VAL A 54 -8.03 11.83 7.01
CA VAL A 54 -8.07 12.47 5.69
C VAL A 54 -8.62 11.55 4.60
N MET A 55 -8.42 10.24 4.71
CA MET A 55 -9.02 9.30 3.75
C MET A 55 -10.53 9.16 3.97
N ALA A 56 -10.99 9.21 5.22
CA ALA A 56 -12.41 9.19 5.55
C ALA A 56 -13.15 10.45 5.05
N GLU A 57 -12.49 11.61 5.02
CA GLU A 57 -13.02 12.85 4.41
C GLU A 57 -13.37 12.65 2.92
N GLU A 58 -12.63 11.78 2.23
CA GLU A 58 -12.83 11.41 0.82
C GLU A 58 -13.69 10.15 0.65
N GLY A 59 -14.27 9.61 1.73
CA GLY A 59 -15.10 8.41 1.70
C GLY A 59 -14.32 7.09 1.53
N ILE A 60 -13.01 7.09 1.77
CA ILE A 60 -12.16 5.90 1.67
C ILE A 60 -11.79 5.42 3.08
N ASP A 61 -12.32 4.26 3.48
CA ASP A 61 -12.00 3.67 4.78
C ASP A 61 -10.68 2.86 4.73
N ILE A 62 -9.71 3.28 5.54
CA ILE A 62 -8.46 2.55 5.80
C ILE A 62 -8.26 2.24 7.28
N ALA A 63 -9.26 2.46 8.13
CA ALA A 63 -9.14 2.36 9.59
C ALA A 63 -8.81 0.95 10.07
N ASN A 64 -9.28 -0.07 9.33
CA ASN A 64 -9.08 -1.47 9.65
C ASN A 64 -7.83 -2.09 8.98
N ASN A 65 -7.04 -1.29 8.27
CA ASN A 65 -5.79 -1.77 7.70
C ASN A 65 -4.74 -1.95 8.79
N ALA A 66 -3.78 -2.84 8.53
CA ALA A 66 -2.62 -3.05 9.39
C ALA A 66 -1.33 -2.78 8.60
N PRO A 67 -0.33 -2.11 9.19
CA PRO A 67 0.99 -2.04 8.60
C PRO A 67 1.62 -3.42 8.38
N LYS A 68 2.21 -3.65 7.21
CA LYS A 68 2.82 -4.93 6.80
C LYS A 68 4.30 -4.75 6.47
N VAL A 69 5.10 -5.76 6.81
CA VAL A 69 6.53 -5.79 6.48
C VAL A 69 6.75 -6.00 4.98
N LEU A 70 7.69 -5.24 4.41
CA LEU A 70 8.17 -5.45 3.06
C LEU A 70 9.01 -6.72 3.00
N THR A 71 8.64 -7.65 2.13
CA THR A 71 9.38 -8.90 1.91
C THR A 71 9.80 -9.02 0.45
N VAL A 72 10.89 -9.76 0.20
CA VAL A 72 11.33 -10.10 -1.16
C VAL A 72 10.19 -10.75 -1.95
N GLN A 73 9.44 -11.65 -1.32
CA GLN A 73 8.29 -12.30 -1.92
C GLN A 73 7.22 -11.29 -2.36
N SER A 74 6.89 -10.29 -1.51
CA SER A 74 5.90 -9.27 -1.87
C SER A 74 6.30 -8.45 -3.11
N VAL A 75 7.61 -8.22 -3.30
CA VAL A 75 8.15 -7.56 -4.49
C VAL A 75 8.05 -8.47 -5.70
N GLN A 76 8.47 -9.73 -5.58
CA GLN A 76 8.44 -10.72 -6.67
C GLN A 76 7.03 -11.05 -7.15
N GLU A 77 6.04 -11.02 -6.27
CA GLU A 77 4.64 -11.27 -6.58
C GLU A 77 3.90 -10.02 -7.09
N SER A 78 4.60 -8.90 -7.29
CA SER A 78 4.02 -7.64 -7.78
C SER A 78 4.49 -7.32 -9.19
N ASP A 79 3.57 -6.94 -10.07
CA ASP A 79 3.90 -6.50 -11.43
C ASP A 79 4.46 -5.07 -11.43
N VAL A 80 4.02 -4.24 -10.48
CA VAL A 80 4.45 -2.85 -10.33
C VAL A 80 4.78 -2.56 -8.87
N VAL A 81 5.95 -1.97 -8.63
CA VAL A 81 6.40 -1.56 -7.29
C VAL A 81 6.67 -0.06 -7.28
N ILE A 82 6.00 0.65 -6.36
CA ILE A 82 6.07 2.10 -6.24
C ILE A 82 6.69 2.46 -4.89
N THR A 83 7.90 3.00 -4.91
CA THR A 83 8.64 3.39 -3.70
C THR A 83 8.34 4.84 -3.31
N MET A 84 8.11 5.07 -2.02
CA MET A 84 7.68 6.37 -1.46
C MET A 84 8.61 6.82 -0.32
N GLY A 85 9.91 6.88 -0.63
CA GLY A 85 10.94 7.32 0.30
C GLY A 85 11.37 6.26 1.32
N CYS A 86 11.29 4.98 0.96
CA CYS A 86 11.95 3.89 1.70
C CYS A 86 13.46 3.78 1.42
N GLY A 87 14.00 4.59 0.49
CA GLY A 87 15.38 4.48 0.02
C GLY A 87 15.64 3.17 -0.71
N ASP A 88 16.89 2.71 -0.68
CA ASP A 88 17.35 1.43 -1.27
C ASP A 88 16.95 0.20 -0.44
N ALA A 89 15.89 0.30 0.36
CA ALA A 89 15.37 -0.81 1.14
C ALA A 89 14.44 -1.74 0.35
N CYS A 90 14.15 -1.43 -0.92
CA CYS A 90 13.39 -2.30 -1.82
C CYS A 90 14.35 -3.35 -2.41
N PRO A 91 14.21 -4.64 -2.05
CA PRO A 91 15.08 -5.70 -2.56
C PRO A 91 14.79 -6.06 -4.02
#